data_AF-A0A6I5X7J1-F1
#
_entry.id   AF-A0A6I5X7J1-F1
#
_cell.length_a   1.000
_cell.length_b   1.000
_cell.length_c   1.000
_cell.angle_alpha   90.00
_cell.angle_beta   90.00
_cell.angle_gamma   90.00
#
_symmetry.space_group_name_H-M   'P 1'
#
loop_
_entity.id
_entity.type
_entity.pdbx_description
1 polymer ?
#
loop_
_entity_poly.entity_id
_entity_poly.type
_entity_poly.pdbx_seq_one_letter_code
_entity_poly.pdbx_strand_id
1 'polypeptide(L)'
;MVDTGPIISPPGQYTHCVDRKDYKDVPGILGSGIPATLEFLLCDYLLGGKLVCLAGGADECGIGVVVGLEAVGAGKSGIEALDNDFSFNLLLAPFEPRDFRTYSPVAPGTIVDPHLVRDDTVRNGPLGWLMVDSPSPTPLPAPVDQTGAPGWPFKKSQPRGTATWPVDGYGVLWKLEGGDVVDAGREGDNLHKLWDKPPSDEWPAPPGPPDQWVSLPVLHCECEGSRICFVCQAMKPFLDLLQGKVPGGGPSPGEACHAVASWMPWPVDKIVDAVCSIVEDLIAIPIALALAPAMAAAFATAWEAAQAFDDLFITGPVAKQIHVGDVVIVKGRWDWDAGHSGHTELHPVKSIQKLMTPPGQLPPELRPAADVSVTPPTDVGYDPRAALPASVSAQIRATHERWCRLVSEAPPPPDPRQPGGLSAPQLASLTPQQQAVWAAQNQPENSWSVHPLLDGCAPADGKGGLR
;
A
#
# COMPACT_ATOMS: atom_id res chain seq x y z
N MET A 1 -6.21 -25.42 15.38
CA MET A 1 -6.04 -24.76 14.07
C MET A 1 -7.04 -23.63 14.05
N VAL A 2 -6.58 -22.42 13.79
CA VAL A 2 -7.45 -21.24 13.77
C VAL A 2 -8.32 -21.31 12.53
N ASP A 3 -9.61 -21.04 12.69
CA ASP A 3 -10.53 -20.94 11.56
C ASP A 3 -10.16 -19.71 10.72
N THR A 4 -10.24 -19.84 9.40
CA THR A 4 -9.89 -18.76 8.48
C THR A 4 -11.12 -18.33 7.68
N GLY A 5 -11.24 -17.03 7.43
CA GLY A 5 -12.20 -16.46 6.51
C GLY A 5 -11.81 -16.70 5.04
N PRO A 6 -12.65 -16.22 4.11
CA PRO A 6 -12.32 -16.24 2.69
C PRO A 6 -11.04 -15.44 2.40
N ILE A 7 -10.36 -15.80 1.31
CA ILE A 7 -9.28 -15.01 0.76
C ILE A 7 -9.91 -13.90 -0.07
N ILE A 8 -9.59 -12.66 0.28
CA ILE A 8 -9.89 -11.46 -0.49
C ILE A 8 -8.70 -11.25 -1.42
N SER A 9 -8.93 -10.98 -2.70
CA SER A 9 -7.86 -10.43 -3.54
C SER A 9 -8.31 -9.08 -4.07
N PRO A 10 -7.66 -8.01 -3.60
CA PRO A 10 -7.89 -6.69 -4.12
C PRO A 10 -7.76 -6.68 -5.66
N PRO A 11 -8.67 -6.02 -6.37
CA PRO A 11 -8.43 -5.64 -7.77
C PRO A 11 -7.34 -4.56 -7.81
N GLY A 12 -6.84 -4.25 -9.01
CA GLY A 12 -5.82 -3.22 -9.20
C GLY A 12 -4.43 -3.75 -8.89
N GLN A 13 -3.67 -4.01 -9.95
CA GLN A 13 -2.25 -4.39 -9.92
C GLN A 13 -1.59 -3.75 -11.15
N TYR A 14 -1.71 -2.42 -11.25
CA TYR A 14 -1.20 -1.61 -12.36
C TYR A 14 0.18 -1.05 -12.05
N THR A 15 0.51 -0.83 -10.78
CA THR A 15 1.81 -0.35 -10.35
C THR A 15 2.85 -1.46 -10.42
N HIS A 16 4.06 -1.08 -10.79
CA HIS A 16 5.22 -1.93 -10.76
C HIS A 16 6.38 -1.20 -10.11
N CYS A 17 7.16 -1.96 -9.36
CA CYS A 17 8.39 -1.45 -8.78
C CYS A 17 9.53 -1.52 -9.80
N VAL A 18 10.51 -0.65 -9.62
CA VAL A 18 11.78 -0.69 -10.35
C VAL A 18 12.86 -1.36 -9.54
N ASP A 19 13.83 -1.95 -10.23
CA ASP A 19 15.07 -2.33 -9.57
C ASP A 19 15.72 -1.10 -8.93
N ARG A 20 16.33 -1.29 -7.76
CA ARG A 20 17.01 -0.21 -7.01
C ARG A 20 18.00 0.62 -7.82
N LYS A 21 18.72 -0.01 -8.75
CA LYS A 21 19.70 0.66 -9.63
C LYS A 21 19.05 1.54 -10.70
N ASP A 22 17.78 1.28 -11.01
CA ASP A 22 17.01 1.93 -12.07
C ASP A 22 16.08 3.00 -11.51
N TYR A 23 15.97 3.11 -10.19
CA TYR A 23 15.24 4.17 -9.50
C TYR A 23 15.78 5.55 -9.87
N LYS A 24 14.85 6.44 -10.23
CA LYS A 24 15.11 7.83 -10.56
C LYS A 24 14.09 8.69 -9.84
N ASP A 25 14.59 9.70 -9.12
CA ASP A 25 13.75 10.72 -8.52
C ASP A 25 13.07 11.56 -9.61
N VAL A 26 12.00 12.27 -9.23
CA VAL A 26 11.26 13.14 -10.12
C VAL A 26 12.20 14.18 -10.74
N PRO A 27 12.32 14.25 -12.08
CA PRO A 27 13.14 15.24 -12.72
C PRO A 27 12.58 16.64 -12.43
N GLY A 28 13.46 17.58 -12.12
CA GLY A 28 13.06 18.97 -11.94
C GLY A 28 12.55 19.57 -13.26
N ILE A 29 11.51 20.40 -13.20
CA ILE A 29 10.89 21.08 -14.37
C ILE A 29 11.91 21.88 -15.22
N LEU A 30 13.05 22.29 -14.64
CA LEU A 30 14.10 23.00 -15.38
C LEU A 30 15.05 22.05 -16.17
N GLY A 31 15.02 20.75 -15.88
CA GLY A 31 15.84 19.73 -16.53
C GLY A 31 15.10 18.88 -17.56
N SER A 32 13.78 19.04 -17.67
CA SER A 32 12.92 18.34 -18.63
C SER A 32 11.80 19.27 -19.10
N GLY A 33 11.43 19.24 -20.38
CA GLY A 33 10.28 20.00 -20.89
C GLY A 33 9.00 19.70 -20.10
N ILE A 34 8.03 20.61 -20.11
CA ILE A 34 6.75 20.46 -19.39
C ILE A 34 6.02 19.18 -19.81
N PRO A 35 5.89 18.83 -21.11
CA PRO A 35 5.17 17.62 -21.52
C PRO A 35 5.85 16.32 -21.08
N ALA A 36 7.18 16.28 -21.16
CA ALA A 36 7.97 15.13 -20.70
C ALA A 36 7.87 14.97 -19.19
N THR A 37 7.92 16.08 -18.45
CA THR A 37 7.73 16.08 -16.99
C THR A 37 6.32 15.62 -16.61
N LEU A 38 5.30 16.05 -17.37
CA LEU A 38 3.92 15.63 -17.15
C LEU A 38 3.68 14.15 -17.48
N GLU A 39 4.22 13.62 -18.59
CA GLU A 39 4.13 12.18 -18.88
C GLU A 39 4.87 11.37 -17.82
N PHE A 40 6.11 11.78 -17.50
CA PHE A 40 6.89 11.10 -16.47
C PHE A 40 6.14 11.08 -15.14
N LEU A 41 5.64 12.22 -14.67
CA LEU A 41 4.93 12.30 -13.40
C LEU A 41 3.62 11.51 -13.42
N LEU A 42 2.78 11.75 -14.41
CA LEU A 42 1.41 11.22 -14.43
C LEU A 42 1.36 9.72 -14.74
N CYS A 43 2.29 9.24 -15.56
CA CYS A 43 2.29 7.88 -16.07
C CYS A 43 3.48 7.08 -15.55
N ASP A 44 4.70 7.46 -15.92
CA ASP A 44 5.86 6.57 -15.73
C ASP A 44 6.25 6.44 -14.25
N TYR A 45 6.27 7.54 -13.52
CA TYR A 45 6.63 7.58 -12.12
C TYR A 45 5.55 6.93 -11.27
N LEU A 46 4.31 7.41 -11.34
CA LEU A 46 3.24 6.90 -10.49
C LEU A 46 2.85 5.44 -10.77
N LEU A 47 2.97 4.95 -12.02
CA LEU A 47 2.72 3.53 -12.32
C LEU A 47 3.97 2.64 -12.23
N GLY A 48 5.17 3.19 -12.33
CA GLY A 48 6.34 2.38 -12.68
C GLY A 48 7.69 2.91 -12.23
N GLY A 49 7.74 3.96 -11.42
CA GLY A 49 9.00 4.57 -10.96
C GLY A 49 8.99 4.99 -9.49
N LYS A 50 7.81 5.14 -8.88
CA LYS A 50 7.57 5.51 -7.48
C LYS A 50 8.00 4.38 -6.54
N LEU A 51 7.70 3.13 -6.88
CA LEU A 51 7.99 1.97 -6.05
C LEU A 51 9.34 1.37 -6.42
N VAL A 52 10.13 0.98 -5.41
CA VAL A 52 11.41 0.30 -5.61
C VAL A 52 11.34 -1.11 -5.04
N CYS A 53 11.68 -2.10 -5.87
CA CYS A 53 11.56 -3.50 -5.52
C CYS A 53 12.47 -3.86 -4.35
N LEU A 54 11.89 -4.41 -3.29
CA LEU A 54 12.62 -5.13 -2.26
C LEU A 54 12.56 -6.64 -2.54
N ALA A 55 13.45 -7.41 -1.92
CA ALA A 55 13.57 -8.86 -2.15
C ALA A 55 13.61 -9.28 -3.65
N GLY A 56 14.12 -8.42 -4.54
CA GLY A 56 14.15 -8.68 -5.99
C GLY A 56 12.77 -8.66 -6.68
N GLY A 57 11.80 -7.94 -6.12
CA GLY A 57 10.44 -7.81 -6.65
C GLY A 57 9.52 -8.99 -6.30
N ALA A 58 9.98 -9.84 -5.38
CA ALA A 58 9.20 -10.95 -4.85
C ALA A 58 8.02 -10.45 -4.01
N ASP A 59 6.96 -11.25 -3.99
CA ASP A 59 5.87 -11.01 -3.06
C ASP A 59 6.25 -11.54 -1.69
N GLU A 60 6.09 -10.70 -0.68
CA GLU A 60 6.26 -11.07 0.72
C GLU A 60 4.91 -11.19 1.41
N CYS A 61 4.96 -11.77 2.60
CA CYS A 61 3.77 -12.02 3.40
C CYS A 61 3.93 -11.45 4.81
N GLY A 62 2.96 -10.66 5.24
CA GLY A 62 2.83 -10.12 6.59
C GLY A 62 1.70 -10.81 7.35
N ILE A 63 1.84 -10.95 8.66
CA ILE A 63 0.76 -11.42 9.53
C ILE A 63 0.71 -10.53 10.77
N GLY A 64 -0.48 -10.05 11.13
CA GLY A 64 -0.61 -9.10 12.23
C GLY A 64 -2.04 -8.65 12.48
N VAL A 65 -2.18 -7.65 13.33
CA VAL A 65 -3.44 -6.99 13.68
C VAL A 65 -3.61 -5.73 12.83
N VAL A 66 -4.76 -5.56 12.18
CA VAL A 66 -5.11 -4.31 11.51
C VAL A 66 -5.31 -3.24 12.58
N VAL A 67 -4.47 -2.21 12.59
CA VAL A 67 -4.49 -1.15 13.62
C VAL A 67 -4.84 0.23 13.08
N GLY A 68 -5.02 0.35 11.76
CA GLY A 68 -5.55 1.55 11.14
C GLY A 68 -6.02 1.26 9.72
N LEU A 69 -7.00 2.05 9.29
CA LEU A 69 -7.56 2.01 7.95
C LEU A 69 -7.47 3.40 7.33
N GLU A 70 -7.31 3.43 6.03
CA GLU A 70 -7.34 4.62 5.22
C GLU A 70 -8.29 4.39 4.05
N ALA A 71 -9.46 5.04 4.07
CA ALA A 71 -10.34 5.03 2.92
C ALA A 71 -9.62 5.54 1.67
N VAL A 72 -10.15 5.10 0.53
CA VAL A 72 -9.75 5.58 -0.79
C VAL A 72 -9.71 7.11 -0.83
N GLY A 73 -8.53 7.65 -1.13
CA GLY A 73 -8.33 9.10 -1.25
C GLY A 73 -8.38 9.87 0.08
N ALA A 74 -8.34 9.18 1.23
CA ALA A 74 -8.34 9.83 2.55
C ALA A 74 -7.17 10.81 2.67
N GLY A 75 -7.51 12.09 2.83
CA GLY A 75 -6.54 13.18 2.95
C GLY A 75 -5.89 13.60 1.63
N LYS A 76 -6.34 13.12 0.48
CA LYS A 76 -5.76 13.48 -0.83
C LYS A 76 -6.71 14.44 -1.58
N SER A 77 -6.16 15.44 -2.27
CA SER A 77 -6.96 16.40 -3.06
C SER A 77 -6.31 16.73 -4.40
N GLY A 78 -7.10 17.16 -5.38
CA GLY A 78 -6.58 17.52 -6.70
C GLY A 78 -5.87 16.34 -7.39
N ILE A 79 -4.61 16.55 -7.79
CA ILE A 79 -3.80 15.53 -8.50
C ILE A 79 -3.33 14.42 -7.55
N GLU A 80 -3.14 14.70 -6.26
CA GLU A 80 -2.78 13.66 -5.27
C GLU A 80 -3.87 12.60 -5.15
N ALA A 81 -5.12 12.98 -5.39
CA ALA A 81 -6.22 12.04 -5.40
C ALA A 81 -6.16 11.06 -6.59
N LEU A 82 -5.23 11.20 -7.55
CA LEU A 82 -4.98 10.15 -8.55
C LEU A 82 -4.48 8.84 -7.94
N ASP A 83 -3.66 8.97 -6.89
CA ASP A 83 -3.29 7.87 -6.02
C ASP A 83 -4.47 7.63 -5.07
N ASN A 84 -5.35 6.73 -5.47
CA ASN A 84 -6.61 6.46 -4.80
C ASN A 84 -6.63 5.06 -4.18
N ASP A 85 -5.47 4.66 -3.67
CA ASP A 85 -5.29 3.38 -3.02
C ASP A 85 -6.13 3.30 -1.74
N PHE A 86 -6.61 2.09 -1.43
CA PHE A 86 -7.15 1.77 -0.12
C PHE A 86 -6.03 1.17 0.70
N SER A 87 -5.69 1.82 1.80
CA SER A 87 -4.53 1.43 2.58
C SER A 87 -4.96 1.00 3.98
N PHE A 88 -4.23 0.04 4.54
CA PHE A 88 -4.42 -0.37 5.92
C PHE A 88 -3.07 -0.67 6.56
N ASN A 89 -3.05 -0.61 7.89
CA ASN A 89 -1.83 -0.67 8.66
C ASN A 89 -1.82 -1.92 9.52
N LEU A 90 -0.77 -2.72 9.37
CA LEU A 90 -0.61 -4.00 10.05
C LEU A 90 0.41 -3.87 11.18
N LEU A 91 -0.04 -4.00 12.43
CA LEU A 91 0.86 -4.25 13.55
C LEU A 91 1.32 -5.70 13.49
N LEU A 92 2.59 -5.92 13.15
CA LEU A 92 3.12 -7.25 12.88
C LEU A 92 3.18 -8.13 14.14
N ALA A 93 2.87 -9.41 13.94
CA ALA A 93 3.02 -10.42 14.97
C ALA A 93 4.46 -10.46 15.52
N PRO A 94 4.63 -10.69 16.83
CA PRO A 94 3.61 -11.17 17.76
C PRO A 94 2.93 -10.05 18.56
N PHE A 95 3.16 -8.78 18.21
CA PHE A 95 2.72 -7.67 19.04
C PHE A 95 1.22 -7.39 18.88
N GLU A 96 0.61 -6.93 19.96
CA GLU A 96 -0.77 -6.44 20.02
C GLU A 96 -0.76 -5.00 20.55
N PRO A 97 -1.81 -4.18 20.31
CA PRO A 97 -1.83 -2.79 20.76
C PRO A 97 -1.48 -2.61 22.26
N ARG A 98 -1.97 -3.52 23.12
CA ARG A 98 -1.71 -3.50 24.58
C ARG A 98 -0.23 -3.61 24.97
N ASP A 99 0.62 -4.18 24.11
CA ASP A 99 2.07 -4.32 24.39
C ASP A 99 2.77 -2.96 24.43
N PHE A 100 2.21 -1.97 23.74
CA PHE A 100 2.77 -0.62 23.62
C PHE A 100 2.41 0.28 24.79
N ARG A 101 1.63 -0.19 25.77
CA ARG A 101 1.36 0.55 27.02
C ARG A 101 2.64 1.00 27.73
N THR A 102 3.74 0.28 27.52
CA THR A 102 5.02 0.60 28.14
C THR A 102 5.68 1.87 27.58
N TYR A 103 5.22 2.36 26.44
CA TYR A 103 5.60 3.66 25.87
C TYR A 103 4.62 4.76 26.33
N SER A 104 4.07 4.64 27.53
CA SER A 104 3.27 5.72 28.14
C SER A 104 4.11 7.00 28.18
N PRO A 105 3.60 8.12 27.64
CA PRO A 105 4.35 9.36 27.59
C PRO A 105 4.65 9.88 29.01
N VAL A 106 5.83 10.46 29.18
CA VAL A 106 6.32 10.95 30.49
C VAL A 106 5.50 12.15 31.00
N ALA A 107 4.84 12.89 30.09
CA ALA A 107 3.95 14.00 30.42
C ALA A 107 2.69 14.01 29.52
N PRO A 108 1.53 14.48 30.01
CA PRO A 108 0.32 14.65 29.19
C PRO A 108 0.58 15.53 27.96
N GLY A 109 -0.01 15.17 26.82
CA GLY A 109 0.18 15.90 25.55
C GLY A 109 1.55 15.72 24.90
N THR A 110 2.39 14.79 25.39
CA THR A 110 3.59 14.35 24.67
C THR A 110 3.34 13.03 23.96
N ILE A 111 3.95 12.83 22.81
CA ILE A 111 3.98 11.58 22.07
C ILE A 111 5.40 11.03 22.21
N VAL A 112 5.53 9.74 22.49
CA VAL A 112 6.84 9.08 22.45
C VAL A 112 7.37 9.11 21.03
N ASP A 113 8.67 9.36 20.88
CA ASP A 113 9.34 9.34 19.57
C ASP A 113 8.98 8.07 18.78
N PRO A 114 8.22 8.19 17.67
CA PRO A 114 7.79 7.04 16.88
C PRO A 114 8.95 6.18 16.36
N HIS A 115 10.12 6.78 16.10
CA HIS A 115 11.29 6.03 15.65
C HIS A 115 11.80 5.08 16.70
N LEU A 116 11.82 5.50 17.96
CA LEU A 116 12.22 4.63 19.06
C LEU A 116 11.30 3.41 19.14
N VAL A 117 9.99 3.63 19.07
CA VAL A 117 8.99 2.56 19.13
C VAL A 117 9.14 1.61 17.94
N ARG A 118 9.32 2.15 16.73
CA ARG A 118 9.57 1.38 15.51
C ARG A 118 10.86 0.58 15.62
N ASP A 119 11.98 1.21 15.97
CA ASP A 119 13.30 0.58 16.02
C ASP A 119 13.35 -0.56 17.03
N ASP A 120 12.72 -0.39 18.19
CA ASP A 120 12.57 -1.46 19.18
C ASP A 120 11.77 -2.63 18.61
N THR A 121 10.64 -2.34 17.97
CA THR A 121 9.77 -3.36 17.35
C THR A 121 10.46 -4.09 16.19
N VAL A 122 11.16 -3.36 15.32
CA VAL A 122 11.94 -3.92 14.21
C VAL A 122 13.04 -4.83 14.73
N ARG A 123 13.78 -4.37 15.75
CA ARG A 123 14.94 -5.07 16.31
C ARG A 123 14.53 -6.33 17.07
N ASN A 124 13.47 -6.24 17.86
CA ASN A 124 13.08 -7.29 18.80
C ASN A 124 11.97 -8.20 18.26
N GLY A 125 11.25 -7.77 17.20
CA GLY A 125 10.19 -8.54 16.54
C GLY A 125 10.72 -9.53 15.50
N PRO A 126 10.16 -10.74 15.41
CA PRO A 126 10.58 -11.76 14.44
C PRO A 126 10.22 -11.39 13.00
N LEU A 127 9.20 -10.55 12.79
CA LEU A 127 8.77 -10.07 11.47
C LEU A 127 9.19 -8.61 11.21
N GLY A 128 9.97 -8.01 12.13
CA GLY A 128 10.36 -6.60 12.05
C GLY A 128 11.13 -6.21 10.79
N TRP A 129 11.76 -7.19 10.13
CA TRP A 129 12.49 -7.00 8.88
C TRP A 129 11.60 -6.52 7.71
N LEU A 130 10.29 -6.76 7.75
CA LEU A 130 9.35 -6.27 6.72
C LEU A 130 9.16 -4.74 6.78
N MET A 131 9.52 -4.10 7.89
CA MET A 131 9.34 -2.66 8.12
C MET A 131 10.62 -1.84 7.88
N VAL A 132 11.68 -2.48 7.37
CA VAL A 132 12.98 -1.84 7.11
C VAL A 132 13.61 -2.35 5.83
N ASP A 133 14.29 -1.45 5.11
CA ASP A 133 15.22 -1.81 4.06
C ASP A 133 16.53 -2.37 4.67
N SER A 134 16.58 -3.66 5.00
CA SER A 134 17.78 -4.28 5.61
C SER A 134 18.08 -5.69 5.06
N PRO A 135 19.36 -6.08 4.83
CA PRO A 135 20.61 -5.31 4.83
C PRO A 135 21.18 -5.25 3.40
N SER A 136 20.65 -4.34 2.56
CA SER A 136 21.18 -4.16 1.21
C SER A 136 22.52 -3.39 1.25
N PRO A 137 23.52 -3.74 0.41
CA PRO A 137 24.82 -3.04 0.37
C PRO A 137 24.74 -1.61 -0.19
N THR A 138 23.68 -1.30 -0.94
CA THR A 138 23.40 0.06 -1.41
C THR A 138 22.11 0.51 -0.72
N PRO A 139 22.18 1.24 0.42
CA PRO A 139 20.98 1.74 1.05
C PRO A 139 20.22 2.61 0.05
N LEU A 140 18.89 2.49 0.02
CA LEU A 140 18.08 3.48 -0.67
C LEU A 140 18.37 4.85 -0.08
N PRO A 141 18.09 5.95 -0.82
CA PRO A 141 18.09 7.27 -0.20
C PRO A 141 17.36 7.15 1.13
N ALA A 142 18.01 7.59 2.21
CA ALA A 142 17.33 7.65 3.48
C ALA A 142 15.99 8.37 3.25
N PRO A 143 14.91 7.97 3.95
CA PRO A 143 13.72 8.78 4.07
C PRO A 143 14.14 10.23 4.04
N VAL A 144 13.79 10.94 2.97
CA VAL A 144 14.29 12.29 2.84
C VAL A 144 13.73 12.96 4.08
N ASP A 145 14.60 13.34 5.02
CA ASP A 145 14.20 14.21 6.12
C ASP A 145 13.45 15.33 5.42
N GLN A 146 12.13 15.38 5.57
CA GLN A 146 11.28 16.17 4.70
C GLN A 146 11.60 17.68 4.82
N THR A 147 12.54 18.04 5.70
CA THR A 147 13.29 19.29 5.65
C THR A 147 13.97 19.59 4.29
N GLY A 148 14.10 18.60 3.40
CA GLY A 148 14.73 18.73 2.08
C GLY A 148 13.96 18.19 0.87
N ALA A 149 12.89 17.41 1.04
CA ALA A 149 12.14 16.83 -0.08
C ALA A 149 11.31 17.92 -0.80
N PRO A 150 11.45 18.10 -2.13
CA PRO A 150 10.57 18.97 -2.89
C PRO A 150 9.22 18.26 -3.13
N GLY A 151 8.40 18.12 -2.09
CA GLY A 151 7.01 17.74 -2.25
C GLY A 151 6.26 18.79 -3.09
N TRP A 152 5.50 18.33 -4.08
CA TRP A 152 4.68 19.17 -4.96
C TRP A 152 3.23 19.21 -4.44
N PRO A 153 2.53 20.37 -4.34
CA PRO A 153 2.97 21.74 -4.61
C PRO A 153 3.19 22.54 -3.31
N PHE A 154 4.37 23.16 -3.17
CA PHE A 154 4.61 24.36 -2.35
C PHE A 154 4.19 24.35 -0.86
N LYS A 155 5.17 24.24 0.05
CA LYS A 155 5.51 25.31 1.02
C LYS A 155 7.01 25.28 1.36
N LYS A 156 7.82 26.06 0.62
CA LYS A 156 9.20 26.47 1.01
C LYS A 156 9.28 27.17 2.38
N SER A 157 8.14 27.45 3.00
CA SER A 157 8.01 28.24 4.22
C SER A 157 7.82 27.42 5.49
N GLN A 158 7.86 26.08 5.46
CA GLN A 158 8.07 25.35 6.70
C GLN A 158 9.56 25.47 7.07
N PRO A 159 9.90 26.16 8.17
CA PRO A 159 11.28 26.22 8.62
C PRO A 159 11.77 24.79 8.90
N ARG A 160 12.94 24.44 8.36
CA ARG A 160 13.63 23.20 8.71
C ARG A 160 13.68 23.08 10.24
N GLY A 161 13.12 22.00 10.80
CA GLY A 161 13.21 21.71 12.23
C GLY A 161 12.28 22.47 13.17
N THR A 162 11.19 23.11 12.70
CA THR A 162 10.19 23.70 13.63
C THR A 162 9.02 22.79 13.97
N ALA A 163 8.83 21.70 13.24
CA ALA A 163 7.82 20.76 13.66
C ALA A 163 8.43 19.93 14.80
N THR A 164 7.81 20.06 15.97
CA THR A 164 8.25 19.48 17.25
C THR A 164 8.09 17.96 17.33
N TRP A 165 7.91 17.29 16.19
CA TRP A 165 7.49 15.91 16.07
C TRP A 165 8.34 15.21 14.99
N PRO A 166 9.31 14.34 15.29
CA PRO A 166 9.94 13.53 14.25
C PRO A 166 8.90 12.51 13.78
N VAL A 167 8.35 12.69 12.57
CA VAL A 167 7.27 11.83 12.04
C VAL A 167 7.49 11.49 10.56
N ASP A 168 8.71 11.13 10.18
CA ASP A 168 8.92 10.26 9.02
C ASP A 168 8.40 8.86 9.40
N GLY A 169 7.27 8.52 8.79
CA GLY A 169 6.35 7.43 9.05
C GLY A 169 6.95 6.10 9.52
N TYR A 170 6.37 5.57 10.59
CA TYR A 170 5.34 4.54 10.43
C TYR A 170 4.69 4.36 11.77
N GLY A 171 3.46 4.82 11.84
CA GLY A 171 2.59 4.36 12.88
C GLY A 171 1.22 4.96 12.78
N VAL A 172 0.36 4.37 13.57
CA VAL A 172 -0.98 4.85 13.82
C VAL A 172 -1.02 5.34 15.25
N LEU A 173 -1.64 6.50 15.48
CA LEU A 173 -1.81 7.01 16.83
C LEU A 173 -2.96 6.27 17.52
N TRP A 174 -2.66 5.72 18.69
CA TRP A 174 -3.64 5.09 19.57
C TRP A 174 -3.68 5.82 20.90
N LYS A 175 -4.83 5.76 21.57
CA LYS A 175 -5.04 6.47 22.84
C LYS A 175 -4.72 5.57 24.01
N LEU A 176 -4.07 6.14 25.03
CA LEU A 176 -3.93 5.52 26.34
C LEU A 176 -5.10 5.95 27.23
N GLU A 177 -6.01 5.03 27.51
CA GLU A 177 -7.19 5.26 28.35
C GLU A 177 -7.28 4.20 29.44
N GLY A 178 -7.31 4.62 30.72
CA GLY A 178 -7.40 3.68 31.83
C GLY A 178 -6.18 2.74 32.00
N GLY A 179 -5.07 3.03 31.33
CA GLY A 179 -3.89 2.15 31.26
C GLY A 179 -3.90 1.16 30.10
N ASP A 180 -4.95 1.17 29.28
CA ASP A 180 -5.08 0.38 28.07
C ASP A 180 -4.78 1.22 26.82
N VAL A 181 -4.33 0.55 25.77
CA VAL A 181 -4.12 1.14 24.45
C VAL A 181 -5.34 0.85 23.60
N VAL A 182 -6.14 1.88 23.31
CA VAL A 182 -7.43 1.77 22.62
C VAL A 182 -7.40 2.53 21.29
N ASP A 183 -8.15 2.01 20.33
CA ASP A 183 -8.35 2.66 19.04
C ASP A 183 -9.12 3.96 19.25
N ALA A 184 -8.58 5.07 18.76
CA ALA A 184 -9.24 6.36 18.82
C ALA A 184 -10.35 6.53 17.77
N GLY A 185 -10.53 5.55 16.88
CA GLY A 185 -11.54 5.56 15.82
C GLY A 185 -11.27 6.63 14.75
N ARG A 186 -10.03 7.09 14.64
CA ARG A 186 -9.62 8.11 13.67
C ARG A 186 -9.13 7.44 12.41
N GLU A 187 -9.88 7.64 11.34
CA GLU A 187 -9.52 7.21 10.00
C GLU A 187 -8.36 8.08 9.46
N GLY A 188 -7.33 7.45 8.89
CA GLY A 188 -6.19 8.16 8.32
C GLY A 188 -5.17 8.72 9.33
N ASP A 189 -5.12 8.19 10.56
CA ASP A 189 -4.13 8.55 11.60
C ASP A 189 -2.70 8.06 11.29
N ASN A 190 -2.38 7.86 10.02
CA ASN A 190 -1.02 7.62 9.59
C ASN A 190 -0.16 8.81 9.97
N LEU A 191 0.85 8.52 10.77
CA LEU A 191 1.80 9.47 11.31
C LEU A 191 2.39 10.39 10.21
N HIS A 192 2.66 9.86 9.01
CA HIS A 192 3.17 10.68 7.89
C HIS A 192 2.15 11.74 7.42
N LYS A 193 0.83 11.47 7.46
CA LYS A 193 -0.21 12.44 7.05
C LYS A 193 -0.41 13.56 8.05
N LEU A 194 -0.27 13.25 9.35
CA LEU A 194 -0.33 14.25 10.43
C LEU A 194 0.80 15.29 10.33
N TRP A 195 1.87 14.96 9.61
CA TRP A 195 2.99 15.84 9.33
C TRP A 195 2.77 16.71 8.09
N ASP A 196 2.34 16.11 6.98
CA ASP A 196 2.22 16.79 5.68
C ASP A 196 1.18 17.93 5.71
N LYS A 197 0.18 17.83 6.59
CA LYS A 197 -0.86 18.85 6.77
C LYS A 197 -0.78 19.49 8.16
N PRO A 198 -0.49 20.80 8.28
CA PRO A 198 -0.63 21.47 9.57
C PRO A 198 -2.08 21.32 10.07
N PRO A 199 -2.29 21.26 11.40
CA PRO A 199 -3.61 21.12 11.99
C PRO A 199 -4.63 22.05 11.33
N SER A 200 -5.70 21.48 10.79
CA SER A 200 -6.78 22.19 10.10
C SER A 200 -8.14 21.68 10.57
N ASP A 201 -9.23 22.29 10.12
CA ASP A 201 -10.58 21.81 10.41
C ASP A 201 -10.83 20.39 9.85
N GLU A 202 -10.08 20.00 8.80
CA GLU A 202 -10.14 18.67 8.17
C GLU A 202 -9.24 17.66 8.89
N TRP A 203 -8.11 18.12 9.44
CA TRP A 203 -7.11 17.31 10.15
C TRP A 203 -6.76 17.97 11.49
N PRO A 204 -7.64 17.88 12.50
CA PRO A 204 -7.36 18.49 13.79
C PRO A 204 -6.12 17.83 14.40
N ALA A 205 -5.23 18.65 14.97
CA ALA A 205 -4.09 18.19 15.76
C ALA A 205 -4.54 17.05 16.70
N PRO A 206 -3.68 16.06 16.98
CA PRO A 206 -3.97 15.10 18.05
C PRO A 206 -4.41 15.90 19.29
N PRO A 207 -5.59 15.61 19.85
CA PRO A 207 -6.19 16.50 20.83
C PRO A 207 -5.26 16.69 22.02
N GLY A 208 -5.18 17.94 22.46
CA GLY A 208 -4.31 18.37 23.55
C GLY A 208 -4.64 17.68 24.89
N PRO A 209 -3.88 18.01 25.95
CA PRO A 209 -4.07 17.43 27.29
C PRO A 209 -5.54 17.42 27.71
N PRO A 210 -6.04 16.33 28.31
CA PRO A 210 -5.29 15.33 29.09
C PRO A 210 -4.93 14.03 28.35
N ASP A 211 -5.23 13.90 27.06
CA ASP A 211 -5.07 12.63 26.35
C ASP A 211 -3.58 12.23 26.19
N GLN A 212 -3.28 10.97 26.50
CA GLN A 212 -1.97 10.36 26.29
C GLN A 212 -2.05 9.52 25.01
N TRP A 213 -1.09 9.71 24.11
CA TRP A 213 -1.05 9.06 22.81
C TRP A 213 0.19 8.18 22.71
N VAL A 214 0.03 7.03 22.06
CA VAL A 214 1.11 6.12 21.72
C VAL A 214 1.11 5.85 20.22
N SER A 215 2.29 5.85 19.61
CA SER A 215 2.45 5.40 18.23
C SER A 215 2.57 3.89 18.21
N LEU A 216 1.75 3.22 17.39
CA LEU A 216 1.97 1.82 17.06
C LEU A 216 2.73 1.73 15.74
N PRO A 217 3.87 1.03 15.67
CA PRO A 217 4.61 0.83 14.42
C PRO A 217 3.89 -0.18 13.54
N VAL A 218 3.87 0.08 12.24
CA VAL A 218 3.04 -0.67 11.30
C VAL A 218 3.79 -0.99 10.01
N LEU A 219 3.46 -2.14 9.43
CA LEU A 219 3.67 -2.41 8.02
C LEU A 219 2.48 -1.87 7.25
N HIS A 220 2.73 -0.90 6.37
CA HIS A 220 1.71 -0.34 5.51
C HIS A 220 1.39 -1.29 4.35
N CYS A 221 0.11 -1.40 4.02
CA CYS A 221 -0.41 -2.31 3.02
C CYS A 221 -1.38 -1.54 2.13
N GLU A 222 -1.06 -1.41 0.85
CA GLU A 222 -1.87 -0.65 -0.10
C GLU A 222 -2.54 -1.59 -1.10
N CYS A 223 -3.87 -1.57 -1.10
CA CYS A 223 -4.67 -2.14 -2.16
C CYS A 223 -4.82 -1.10 -3.26
N GLU A 224 -4.17 -1.35 -4.38
CA GLU A 224 -4.03 -0.36 -5.44
C GLU A 224 -5.39 0.02 -6.08
N GLY A 225 -5.59 1.33 -6.22
CA GLY A 225 -6.70 1.93 -6.91
C GLY A 225 -6.50 1.96 -8.43
N SER A 226 -7.54 2.31 -9.18
CA SER A 226 -7.49 2.26 -10.65
C SER A 226 -7.26 3.61 -11.34
N ARG A 227 -7.38 4.70 -10.59
CA ARG A 227 -7.53 6.04 -11.18
C ARG A 227 -6.28 6.49 -11.91
N ILE A 228 -5.11 6.26 -11.33
CA ILE A 228 -3.84 6.56 -11.98
C ILE A 228 -3.70 5.84 -13.33
N CYS A 229 -4.06 4.55 -13.38
CA CYS A 229 -3.99 3.74 -14.60
C CYS A 229 -4.96 4.26 -15.67
N PHE A 230 -6.21 4.52 -15.29
CA PHE A 230 -7.25 4.96 -16.23
C PHE A 230 -6.95 6.36 -16.77
N VAL A 231 -6.55 7.28 -15.89
CA VAL A 231 -6.15 8.63 -16.30
C VAL A 231 -4.93 8.58 -17.20
N CYS A 232 -3.90 7.80 -16.85
CA CYS A 232 -2.72 7.66 -17.70
C CYS A 232 -3.09 7.12 -19.09
N GLN A 233 -3.89 6.04 -19.18
CA GLN A 233 -4.33 5.48 -20.46
C GLN A 233 -5.11 6.48 -21.32
N ALA A 234 -5.99 7.28 -20.69
CA ALA A 234 -6.77 8.28 -21.39
C ALA A 234 -5.93 9.50 -21.83
N MET A 235 -4.93 9.88 -21.02
CA MET A 235 -4.09 11.05 -21.27
C MET A 235 -2.93 10.75 -22.23
N LYS A 236 -2.47 9.50 -22.30
CA LYS A 236 -1.30 9.11 -23.10
C LYS A 236 -1.34 9.59 -24.55
N PRO A 237 -2.43 9.45 -25.32
CA PRO A 237 -2.46 9.94 -26.70
C PRO A 237 -2.22 11.44 -26.83
N PHE A 238 -2.66 12.23 -25.84
CA PHE A 238 -2.43 13.67 -25.80
C PHE A 238 -1.00 13.99 -25.41
N LEU A 239 -0.45 13.30 -24.40
CA LEU A 239 0.94 13.47 -23.97
C LEU A 239 1.93 13.12 -25.09
N ASP A 240 1.69 12.01 -25.78
CA ASP A 240 2.46 11.61 -26.96
C ASP A 240 2.43 12.73 -28.03
N LEU A 241 1.25 13.28 -28.32
CA LEU A 241 1.10 14.36 -29.30
C LEU A 241 1.80 15.66 -28.86
N LEU A 242 1.76 16.00 -27.57
CA LEU A 242 2.47 17.18 -27.02
C LEU A 242 3.99 17.05 -27.14
N GLN A 243 4.50 15.82 -27.10
CA GLN A 243 5.92 15.55 -27.35
C GLN A 243 6.25 15.43 -28.84
N GLY A 244 5.26 15.54 -29.73
CA GLY A 244 5.45 15.35 -31.17
C GLY A 244 5.64 13.88 -31.57
N LYS A 245 5.26 12.93 -30.72
CA LYS A 245 5.21 11.50 -31.08
C LYS A 245 4.03 11.28 -32.01
N VAL A 246 4.29 10.59 -33.13
CA VAL A 246 3.23 10.10 -34.01
C VAL A 246 2.77 8.75 -33.45
N PRO A 247 1.46 8.43 -33.42
CA PRO A 247 1.00 7.10 -32.99
C PRO A 247 1.71 5.97 -33.75
N GLY A 248 2.38 5.07 -33.01
CA GLY A 248 3.19 3.99 -33.59
C GLY A 248 4.55 4.42 -34.17
N GLY A 249 4.95 5.68 -33.95
CA GLY A 249 6.25 6.23 -34.32
C GLY A 249 7.36 5.88 -33.33
N GLY A 250 8.61 6.15 -33.73
CA GLY A 250 9.80 5.99 -32.87
C GLY A 250 9.93 7.12 -31.82
N PRO A 251 11.13 7.34 -31.28
CA PRO A 251 11.35 8.37 -30.26
C PRO A 251 10.92 9.76 -30.74
N SER A 252 10.44 10.58 -29.82
CA SER A 252 10.04 11.96 -30.10
C SER A 252 11.25 12.78 -30.58
N PRO A 253 11.03 13.89 -31.32
CA PRO A 253 12.11 14.82 -31.66
C PRO A 253 12.88 15.29 -30.42
N GLY A 254 12.17 15.44 -29.31
CA GLY A 254 12.69 15.74 -27.99
C GLY A 254 13.61 14.67 -27.43
N GLU A 255 13.13 13.44 -27.34
CA GLU A 255 13.91 12.27 -26.89
C GLU A 255 15.18 12.09 -27.73
N ALA A 256 15.09 12.29 -29.05
CA ALA A 256 16.24 12.27 -29.93
C ALA A 256 17.23 13.41 -29.63
N CYS A 257 16.74 14.62 -29.34
CA CYS A 257 17.55 15.78 -28.97
C CYS A 257 18.29 15.55 -27.64
N HIS A 258 17.59 15.07 -26.61
CA HIS A 258 18.14 14.73 -25.30
C HIS A 258 19.16 13.57 -25.38
N ALA A 259 18.88 12.55 -26.19
CA ALA A 259 19.83 11.46 -26.43
C ALA A 259 21.13 11.99 -27.05
N VAL A 260 21.04 12.90 -28.03
CA VAL A 260 22.22 13.54 -28.64
C VAL A 260 22.95 14.44 -27.63
N ALA A 261 22.22 15.20 -26.80
CA ALA A 261 22.80 16.04 -25.75
C ALA A 261 23.66 15.21 -24.77
N SER A 262 23.19 14.02 -24.39
CA SER A 262 23.89 13.13 -23.45
C SER A 262 25.25 12.62 -23.93
N TRP A 263 25.54 12.72 -25.25
CA TRP A 263 26.82 12.31 -25.84
C TRP A 263 27.83 13.46 -25.89
N MET A 264 27.42 14.68 -25.50
CA MET A 264 28.28 15.85 -25.53
C MET A 264 29.07 16.01 -24.21
N PRO A 265 30.25 16.65 -24.24
CA PRO A 265 31.02 16.92 -23.04
C PRO A 265 30.39 18.02 -22.19
N TRP A 266 30.55 17.93 -20.88
CA TRP A 266 30.18 19.01 -19.96
C TRP A 266 30.97 20.29 -20.25
N PRO A 267 30.34 21.50 -20.25
CA PRO A 267 28.94 21.80 -19.92
C PRO A 267 28.00 21.89 -21.14
N VAL A 268 28.46 21.50 -22.33
CA VAL A 268 27.69 21.63 -23.58
C VAL A 268 26.46 20.74 -23.57
N ASP A 269 26.57 19.54 -22.99
CA ASP A 269 25.44 18.65 -22.72
C ASP A 269 24.28 19.40 -22.06
N LYS A 270 24.54 20.14 -20.98
CA LYS A 270 23.50 20.88 -20.22
C LYS A 270 22.89 22.03 -21.00
N ILE A 271 23.66 22.69 -21.84
CA ILE A 271 23.15 23.79 -22.67
C ILE A 271 22.23 23.24 -23.75
N VAL A 272 22.65 22.17 -24.44
CA VAL A 272 21.86 21.54 -25.50
C VAL A 272 20.59 20.93 -24.92
N ASP A 273 20.69 20.24 -23.79
CA ASP A 273 19.57 19.67 -23.04
C ASP A 273 18.52 20.74 -22.68
N ALA A 274 18.95 21.90 -22.16
CA ALA A 274 18.05 23.01 -21.86
C ALA A 274 17.39 23.61 -23.10
N VAL A 275 18.11 23.68 -24.23
CA VAL A 275 17.55 24.15 -25.50
C VAL A 275 16.51 23.17 -26.04
N CYS A 276 16.75 21.86 -25.95
CA CYS A 276 15.77 20.83 -26.33
C CYS A 276 14.44 21.04 -25.57
N SER A 277 14.51 21.17 -24.23
CA SER A 277 13.33 21.41 -23.39
C SER A 277 12.56 22.69 -23.77
N ILE A 278 13.27 23.79 -24.05
CA ILE A 278 12.63 25.07 -24.45
C ILE A 278 11.89 24.91 -25.79
N VAL A 279 12.49 24.23 -26.76
CA VAL A 279 11.87 24.03 -28.08
C VAL A 279 10.64 23.13 -27.98
N GLU A 280 10.70 22.06 -27.17
CA GLU A 280 9.54 21.23 -26.87
C GLU A 280 8.39 22.06 -26.29
N ASP A 281 8.66 22.89 -25.30
CA ASP A 281 7.64 23.72 -24.65
C ASP A 281 6.99 24.72 -25.63
N LEU A 282 7.78 25.35 -26.51
CA LEU A 282 7.27 26.30 -27.50
C LEU A 282 6.29 25.66 -28.49
N ILE A 283 6.48 24.38 -28.82
CA ILE A 283 5.58 23.62 -29.71
C ILE A 283 4.40 23.05 -28.92
N ALA A 284 4.65 22.53 -27.73
CA ALA A 284 3.65 21.86 -26.92
C ALA A 284 2.60 22.82 -26.37
N ILE A 285 2.97 24.04 -25.96
CA ILE A 285 2.03 24.99 -25.35
C ILE A 285 0.84 25.32 -26.28
N PRO A 286 1.01 25.73 -27.55
CA PRO A 286 -0.11 25.97 -28.45
C PRO A 286 -1.00 24.73 -28.67
N ILE A 287 -0.38 23.55 -28.79
CA ILE A 287 -1.10 22.28 -28.97
C ILE A 287 -1.91 21.95 -27.71
N ALA A 288 -1.31 22.10 -26.53
CA ALA A 288 -1.98 21.89 -25.24
C ALA A 288 -3.17 22.82 -25.09
N LEU A 289 -3.04 24.10 -25.44
CA LEU A 289 -4.14 25.06 -25.40
C LEU A 289 -5.28 24.68 -26.37
N ALA A 290 -4.94 24.20 -27.56
CA ALA A 290 -5.93 23.75 -28.54
C ALA A 290 -6.65 22.46 -28.10
N LEU A 291 -5.94 21.57 -27.41
CA LEU A 291 -6.45 20.26 -26.96
C LEU A 291 -7.04 20.28 -25.56
N ALA A 292 -6.86 21.35 -24.78
CA ALA A 292 -7.27 21.44 -23.38
C ALA A 292 -8.72 20.97 -23.12
N PRO A 293 -9.73 21.32 -23.94
CA PRO A 293 -11.09 20.82 -23.72
C PRO A 293 -11.21 19.30 -23.88
N ALA A 294 -10.51 18.72 -24.86
CA ALA A 294 -10.52 17.28 -25.11
C ALA A 294 -9.73 16.52 -24.03
N MET A 295 -8.59 17.05 -23.60
CA MET A 295 -7.79 16.53 -22.49
C MET A 295 -8.60 16.53 -21.19
N ALA A 296 -9.27 17.64 -20.87
CA ALA A 296 -10.12 17.74 -19.68
C ALA A 296 -11.29 16.74 -19.72
N ALA A 297 -11.93 16.57 -20.89
CA ALA A 297 -13.00 15.59 -21.05
C ALA A 297 -12.50 14.15 -20.90
N ALA A 298 -11.34 13.82 -21.47
CA ALA A 298 -10.72 12.50 -21.35
C ALA A 298 -10.33 12.20 -19.90
N PHE A 299 -9.69 13.15 -19.22
CA PHE A 299 -9.34 13.07 -17.81
C PHE A 299 -10.58 12.84 -16.94
N ALA A 300 -11.62 13.66 -17.09
CA ALA A 300 -12.86 13.55 -16.31
C ALA A 300 -13.57 12.20 -16.56
N THR A 301 -13.62 11.74 -17.81
CA THR A 301 -14.22 10.44 -18.15
C THR A 301 -13.44 9.29 -17.52
N ALA A 302 -12.11 9.34 -17.56
CA ALA A 302 -11.26 8.33 -16.93
C ALA A 302 -11.38 8.34 -15.41
N TRP A 303 -11.48 9.53 -14.82
CA TRP A 303 -11.70 9.72 -13.39
C TRP A 303 -13.00 9.07 -12.92
N GLU A 304 -14.11 9.36 -13.62
CA GLU A 304 -15.42 8.76 -13.31
C GLU A 304 -15.43 7.24 -13.57
N ALA A 305 -14.76 6.76 -14.61
CA ALA A 305 -14.66 5.33 -14.88
C ALA A 305 -13.89 4.57 -13.77
N ALA A 306 -12.89 5.21 -13.17
CA ALA A 306 -12.14 4.65 -12.06
C ALA A 306 -12.96 4.57 -10.76
N GLN A 307 -13.96 5.45 -10.56
CA GLN A 307 -14.80 5.47 -9.36
C GLN A 307 -15.48 4.12 -9.09
N ALA A 308 -15.83 3.35 -10.13
CA ALA A 308 -16.41 2.02 -9.95
C ALA A 308 -15.46 1.03 -9.25
N PHE A 309 -14.14 1.19 -9.38
CA PHE A 309 -13.16 0.42 -8.61
C PHE A 309 -13.07 0.93 -7.17
N ASP A 310 -13.13 2.24 -6.98
CA ASP A 310 -13.07 2.86 -5.65
C ASP A 310 -14.25 2.40 -4.81
N ASP A 311 -15.41 2.27 -5.43
CA ASP A 311 -16.61 1.73 -4.79
C ASP A 311 -16.40 0.30 -4.27
N LEU A 312 -15.51 -0.52 -4.87
CA LEU A 312 -15.14 -1.85 -4.35
C LEU A 312 -14.40 -1.76 -3.02
N PHE A 313 -13.65 -0.69 -2.81
CA PHE A 313 -12.86 -0.43 -1.61
C PHE A 313 -13.58 0.44 -0.59
N ILE A 314 -14.55 1.26 -0.98
CA ILE A 314 -15.33 2.12 -0.07
C ILE A 314 -16.59 1.39 0.41
N THR A 315 -17.32 0.77 -0.51
CA THR A 315 -18.63 0.15 -0.23
C THR A 315 -18.66 -1.35 -0.53
N GLY A 316 -17.60 -1.86 -1.16
CA GLY A 316 -17.54 -3.20 -1.69
C GLY A 316 -16.93 -4.22 -0.74
N PRO A 317 -16.51 -5.37 -1.29
CA PRO A 317 -16.08 -6.52 -0.50
C PRO A 317 -14.87 -6.24 0.39
N VAL A 318 -13.96 -5.33 0.02
CA VAL A 318 -12.73 -5.08 0.78
C VAL A 318 -13.04 -4.28 2.05
N ALA A 319 -13.66 -3.10 1.91
CA ALA A 319 -14.09 -2.26 3.05
C ALA A 319 -15.00 -3.01 4.02
N LYS A 320 -15.90 -3.84 3.51
CA LYS A 320 -16.86 -4.58 4.36
C LYS A 320 -16.25 -5.76 5.11
N GLN A 321 -15.03 -6.18 4.76
CA GLN A 321 -14.44 -7.40 5.31
C GLN A 321 -13.25 -7.14 6.23
N ILE A 322 -12.59 -5.98 6.12
CA ILE A 322 -11.40 -5.64 6.92
C ILE A 322 -11.75 -4.49 7.86
N HIS A 323 -11.53 -4.71 9.14
CA HIS A 323 -11.79 -3.74 10.21
C HIS A 323 -10.57 -3.63 11.12
N VAL A 324 -10.45 -2.50 11.82
CA VAL A 324 -9.48 -2.38 12.91
C VAL A 324 -9.74 -3.47 13.96
N GLY A 325 -8.67 -4.12 14.41
CA GLY A 325 -8.69 -5.29 15.28
C GLY A 325 -8.71 -6.62 14.53
N ASP A 326 -8.99 -6.66 13.23
CA ASP A 326 -8.93 -7.93 12.50
C ASP A 326 -7.50 -8.47 12.46
N VAL A 327 -7.35 -9.79 12.64
CA VAL A 327 -6.06 -10.46 12.43
C VAL A 327 -6.03 -10.99 11.00
N VAL A 328 -5.03 -10.59 10.23
CA VAL A 328 -4.96 -10.89 8.80
C VAL A 328 -3.59 -11.45 8.41
N ILE A 329 -3.61 -12.35 7.44
CA ILE A 329 -2.44 -12.72 6.63
C ILE A 329 -2.55 -11.90 5.33
N VAL A 330 -1.53 -11.12 5.03
CA VAL A 330 -1.47 -10.26 3.86
C VAL A 330 -0.32 -10.73 2.99
N LYS A 331 -0.55 -10.84 1.68
CA LYS A 331 0.51 -11.02 0.70
C LYS A 331 0.45 -9.88 -0.30
N GLY A 332 1.60 -9.30 -0.59
CA GLY A 332 1.73 -8.23 -1.58
C GLY A 332 3.18 -8.15 -2.03
N ARG A 333 3.43 -7.29 -3.00
CA ARG A 333 4.82 -7.03 -3.36
C ARG A 333 5.48 -6.17 -2.28
N TRP A 334 6.66 -6.56 -1.83
CA TRP A 334 7.40 -5.79 -0.84
C TRP A 334 8.25 -4.74 -1.53
N ASP A 335 7.85 -3.48 -1.35
CA ASP A 335 8.43 -2.35 -2.07
C ASP A 335 8.82 -1.26 -1.08
N TRP A 336 9.71 -0.39 -1.55
CA TRP A 336 10.00 0.89 -0.93
C TRP A 336 9.32 1.99 -1.73
N ASP A 337 8.41 2.72 -1.09
CA ASP A 337 7.68 3.82 -1.71
C ASP A 337 8.45 5.13 -1.57
N ALA A 338 8.96 5.61 -2.71
CA ALA A 338 9.66 6.88 -2.81
C ALA A 338 8.75 8.11 -2.68
N GLY A 339 7.46 7.95 -2.98
CA GLY A 339 6.45 9.02 -2.90
C GLY A 339 6.08 9.42 -1.47
N HIS A 340 6.36 8.56 -0.48
CA HIS A 340 6.01 8.80 0.91
C HIS A 340 7.23 8.67 1.83
N SER A 341 8.17 9.61 1.76
CA SER A 341 9.36 9.62 2.64
C SER A 341 10.16 8.31 2.65
N GLY A 342 10.11 7.48 1.59
CA GLY A 342 11.00 6.33 1.45
C GLY A 342 10.73 5.19 2.44
N HIS A 343 9.56 4.58 2.31
CA HIS A 343 9.00 3.72 3.31
C HIS A 343 8.72 2.30 2.78
N THR A 344 8.91 1.24 3.59
CA THR A 344 8.67 -0.14 3.14
C THR A 344 7.21 -0.56 3.33
N GLU A 345 6.59 -1.09 2.30
CA GLU A 345 5.18 -1.45 2.28
C GLU A 345 4.90 -2.72 1.48
N LEU A 346 3.67 -3.23 1.61
CA LEU A 346 3.14 -4.21 0.68
C LEU A 346 2.26 -3.50 -0.35
N HIS A 347 2.76 -3.29 -1.57
CA HIS A 347 2.06 -2.60 -2.66
C HIS A 347 2.42 -3.21 -4.03
N PRO A 348 1.45 -3.71 -4.82
CA PRO A 348 0.05 -3.84 -4.45
C PRO A 348 -0.13 -5.04 -3.52
N VAL A 349 -1.09 -4.94 -2.61
CA VAL A 349 -1.62 -6.10 -1.88
C VAL A 349 -2.35 -7.01 -2.85
N LYS A 350 -1.94 -8.28 -2.89
CA LYS A 350 -2.48 -9.29 -3.82
C LYS A 350 -3.49 -10.22 -3.16
N SER A 351 -3.33 -10.48 -1.86
CA SER A 351 -4.30 -11.28 -1.14
C SER A 351 -4.33 -10.94 0.34
N ILE A 352 -5.52 -11.03 0.93
CA ILE A 352 -5.78 -10.81 2.35
C ILE A 352 -6.62 -11.97 2.84
N GLN A 353 -6.16 -12.68 3.87
CA GLN A 353 -6.91 -13.73 4.52
C GLN A 353 -7.13 -13.37 5.97
N LYS A 354 -8.40 -13.21 6.35
CA LYS A 354 -8.77 -12.94 7.75
C LYS A 354 -8.71 -14.22 8.58
N LEU A 355 -8.14 -14.13 9.77
CA LEU A 355 -8.22 -15.18 10.79
C LEU A 355 -9.45 -14.92 11.66
N MET A 356 -10.21 -15.97 11.95
CA MET A 356 -11.39 -15.89 12.80
C MET A 356 -10.95 -15.95 14.26
N THR A 357 -10.44 -14.83 14.77
CA THR A 357 -10.07 -14.62 16.18
C THR A 357 -10.88 -13.49 16.78
N PRO A 358 -10.92 -13.36 18.12
CA PRO A 358 -11.43 -12.16 18.75
C PRO A 358 -10.66 -10.91 18.27
N PRO A 359 -11.32 -9.75 18.10
CA PRO A 359 -10.66 -8.53 17.65
C PRO A 359 -9.45 -8.17 18.52
N GLY A 360 -8.34 -7.81 17.88
CA GLY A 360 -7.07 -7.43 18.50
C GLY A 360 -6.28 -8.58 19.10
N GLN A 361 -6.79 -9.82 19.02
CA GLN A 361 -6.16 -10.97 19.66
C GLN A 361 -5.52 -11.90 18.62
N LEU A 362 -4.19 -11.99 18.69
CA LEU A 362 -3.43 -12.95 17.90
C LEU A 362 -3.67 -14.38 18.40
N PRO A 363 -3.70 -15.37 17.51
CA PRO A 363 -3.83 -16.76 17.92
C PRO A 363 -2.57 -17.27 18.64
N PRO A 364 -2.67 -18.27 19.52
CA PRO A 364 -1.54 -18.79 20.30
C PRO A 364 -0.33 -19.24 19.46
N GLU A 365 -0.55 -19.67 18.21
CA GLU A 365 0.52 -20.06 17.29
C GLU A 365 1.40 -18.89 16.82
N LEU A 366 0.87 -17.66 16.85
CA LEU A 366 1.56 -16.40 16.55
C LEU A 366 1.92 -15.60 17.80
N ARG A 367 1.31 -15.93 18.94
CA ARG A 367 1.56 -15.31 20.24
C ARG A 367 1.74 -16.37 21.33
N PRO A 368 2.77 -17.24 21.24
CA PRO A 368 2.93 -18.33 22.20
C PRO A 368 3.32 -17.79 23.57
N ALA A 369 2.87 -18.44 24.64
CA ALA A 369 3.27 -18.02 25.98
C ALA A 369 4.80 -18.05 26.12
N ALA A 370 5.40 -16.90 26.46
CA ALA A 370 6.84 -16.77 26.66
C ALA A 370 7.34 -17.68 27.79
N ASP A 371 6.47 -17.93 28.76
CA ASP A 371 6.66 -18.85 29.86
C ASP A 371 5.36 -19.65 30.09
N VAL A 372 5.42 -20.96 29.85
CA VAL A 372 4.32 -21.91 30.10
C VAL A 372 3.92 -22.02 31.58
N SER A 373 4.71 -21.44 32.49
CA SER A 373 4.38 -21.38 33.91
C SER A 373 3.41 -20.23 34.26
N VAL A 374 3.24 -19.23 33.39
CA VAL A 374 2.28 -18.14 33.58
C VAL A 374 0.88 -18.60 33.18
N THR A 375 -0.03 -18.68 34.16
CA THR A 375 -1.44 -19.03 33.97
C THR A 375 -2.34 -17.87 34.43
N PRO A 376 -3.32 -17.43 33.62
CA PRO A 376 -3.72 -17.98 32.32
C PRO A 376 -2.80 -17.54 31.15
N PRO A 377 -2.65 -18.36 30.09
CA PRO A 377 -1.81 -18.07 28.92
C PRO A 377 -2.19 -16.81 28.12
N THR A 378 -3.34 -16.19 28.40
CA THR A 378 -3.93 -15.09 27.62
C THR A 378 -3.40 -13.70 28.01
N ASP A 379 -2.62 -13.60 29.10
CA ASP A 379 -2.10 -12.34 29.62
C ASP A 379 -0.58 -12.19 29.45
N VAL A 380 -0.03 -12.83 28.42
CA VAL A 380 1.37 -12.67 28.04
C VAL A 380 1.49 -11.31 27.39
N GLY A 381 2.02 -10.32 28.11
CA GLY A 381 2.43 -9.04 27.53
C GLY A 381 3.85 -9.16 26.98
N TYR A 382 4.05 -8.83 25.72
CA TYR A 382 5.40 -8.64 25.18
C TYR A 382 5.81 -7.20 25.38
N ASP A 383 7.05 -6.96 25.82
CA ASP A 383 7.64 -5.62 25.85
C ASP A 383 8.41 -5.44 24.54
N PRO A 384 7.99 -4.55 23.63
CA PRO A 384 8.69 -4.34 22.35
C PRO A 384 10.15 -3.89 22.52
N ARG A 385 10.53 -3.36 23.71
CA ARG A 385 11.90 -2.97 24.05
C ARG A 385 12.81 -4.15 24.37
N ALA A 386 12.23 -5.32 24.63
CA ALA A 386 12.95 -6.53 25.03
C ALA A 386 12.96 -7.57 23.91
N ALA A 387 14.12 -8.16 23.67
CA ALA A 387 14.24 -9.27 22.73
C ALA A 387 13.42 -10.47 23.20
N LEU A 388 12.65 -11.06 22.28
CA LEU A 388 11.92 -12.30 22.54
C LEU A 388 12.88 -13.48 22.71
N PRO A 389 12.53 -14.49 23.52
CA PRO A 389 13.28 -15.74 23.58
C PRO A 389 13.46 -16.35 22.18
N ALA A 390 14.67 -16.83 21.86
CA ALA A 390 14.98 -17.34 20.53
C ALA A 390 14.04 -18.48 20.09
N SER A 391 13.60 -19.34 21.02
CA SER A 391 12.63 -20.41 20.75
C SER A 391 11.25 -19.88 20.36
N VAL A 392 10.79 -18.83 21.03
CA VAL A 392 9.52 -18.13 20.72
C VAL A 392 9.61 -17.47 19.35
N SER A 393 10.69 -16.73 19.08
CA SER A 393 10.93 -16.11 17.77
C SER A 393 10.98 -17.14 16.64
N ALA A 394 11.63 -18.28 16.85
CA ALA A 394 11.69 -19.37 15.86
C ALA A 394 10.32 -20.00 15.62
N GLN A 395 9.52 -20.20 16.67
CA GLN A 395 8.15 -20.71 16.54
C GLN A 395 7.26 -19.77 15.74
N ILE A 396 7.32 -18.46 16.01
CA ILE A 396 6.54 -17.44 15.28
C ILE A 396 6.95 -17.43 13.81
N ARG A 397 8.25 -17.46 13.50
CA ARG A 397 8.74 -17.54 12.11
C ARG A 397 8.26 -18.81 11.40
N ALA A 398 8.32 -19.97 12.06
CA ALA A 398 7.84 -21.22 11.48
C ALA A 398 6.31 -21.20 11.22
N THR A 399 5.53 -20.60 12.12
CA THR A 399 4.08 -20.38 11.90
C THR A 399 3.85 -19.46 10.71
N HIS A 400 4.57 -18.34 10.65
CA HIS A 400 4.52 -17.37 9.56
C HIS A 400 4.85 -18.03 8.22
N GLU A 401 5.99 -18.69 8.08
CA GLU A 401 6.41 -19.39 6.86
C GLU A 401 5.36 -20.41 6.40
N ARG A 402 4.81 -21.20 7.33
CA ARG A 402 3.78 -22.19 7.02
C ARG A 402 2.52 -21.54 6.47
N TRP A 403 2.02 -20.49 7.12
CA TRP A 403 0.77 -19.83 6.73
C TRP A 403 0.92 -19.02 5.45
N CYS A 404 2.03 -18.30 5.30
CA CYS A 404 2.36 -17.57 4.08
C CYS A 404 2.52 -18.49 2.88
N ARG A 405 3.09 -19.69 3.08
CA ARG A 405 3.11 -20.73 2.05
C ARG A 405 1.69 -21.15 1.64
N LEU A 406 0.82 -21.46 2.60
CA LEU A 406 -0.55 -21.91 2.31
C LEU A 406 -1.36 -20.84 1.55
N VAL A 407 -1.25 -19.56 1.94
CA VAL A 407 -1.90 -18.46 1.21
C VAL A 407 -1.35 -18.34 -0.21
N SER A 408 -0.05 -18.59 -0.41
CA SER A 408 0.57 -18.57 -1.73
C SER A 408 0.17 -19.73 -2.63
N GLU A 409 -0.27 -20.85 -2.05
CA GLU A 409 -0.78 -22.01 -2.78
C GLU A 409 -2.23 -21.81 -3.24
N ALA A 410 -2.94 -20.82 -2.69
CA ALA A 410 -4.29 -20.51 -3.15
C ALA A 410 -4.27 -19.90 -4.56
N PRO A 411 -5.11 -20.37 -5.50
CA PRO A 411 -5.27 -19.70 -6.78
C PRO A 411 -5.79 -18.27 -6.57
N PRO A 412 -5.42 -17.32 -7.45
CA PRO A 412 -6.04 -16.01 -7.43
C PRO A 412 -7.55 -16.15 -7.67
N PRO A 413 -8.38 -15.18 -7.26
CA PRO A 413 -9.80 -15.23 -7.53
C PRO A 413 -10.08 -14.94 -9.01
N PRO A 414 -11.28 -15.34 -9.49
CA PRO A 414 -11.79 -14.97 -10.80
C PRO A 414 -11.69 -13.47 -11.09
N ASP A 415 -11.37 -13.09 -12.33
CA ASP A 415 -11.47 -11.69 -12.75
C ASP A 415 -12.94 -11.24 -12.61
N PRO A 416 -13.24 -10.22 -11.78
CA PRO A 416 -14.62 -9.77 -11.57
C PRO A 416 -15.29 -9.25 -12.85
N ARG A 417 -14.51 -8.91 -13.88
CA ARG A 417 -15.01 -8.48 -15.19
C ARG A 417 -15.44 -9.66 -16.08
N GLN A 418 -15.14 -10.90 -15.71
CA GLN A 418 -15.47 -12.10 -16.49
C GLN A 418 -16.34 -13.07 -15.67
N PRO A 419 -17.61 -13.29 -16.05
CA PRO A 419 -18.42 -14.34 -15.43
C PRO A 419 -17.91 -15.71 -15.90
N GLY A 420 -17.33 -16.52 -14.99
CA GLY A 420 -16.93 -17.90 -15.34
C GLY A 420 -15.75 -18.52 -14.61
N GLY A 421 -15.24 -17.93 -13.53
CA GLY A 421 -14.05 -18.43 -12.85
C GLY A 421 -12.76 -17.79 -13.38
N LEU A 422 -11.64 -18.50 -13.30
CA LEU A 422 -10.36 -17.96 -13.79
C LEU A 422 -10.34 -17.88 -15.32
N SER A 423 -9.93 -16.72 -15.84
CA SER A 423 -9.69 -16.52 -17.27
C SER A 423 -8.52 -17.37 -17.77
N ALA A 424 -8.45 -17.61 -19.08
CA ALA A 424 -7.34 -18.36 -19.67
C ALA A 424 -5.94 -17.79 -19.33
N PRO A 425 -5.73 -16.45 -19.34
CA PRO A 425 -4.47 -15.87 -18.86
C PRO A 425 -4.20 -16.16 -17.38
N GLN A 426 -5.21 -16.09 -16.50
CA GLN A 426 -5.06 -16.41 -15.08
C GLN A 426 -4.71 -17.89 -14.85
N LEU A 427 -5.34 -18.80 -15.60
CA LEU A 427 -5.03 -20.23 -15.54
C LEU A 427 -3.59 -20.50 -16.01
N ALA A 428 -3.14 -19.80 -17.06
CA ALA A 428 -1.79 -19.93 -17.58
C ALA A 428 -0.71 -19.37 -16.63
N SER A 429 -1.08 -18.45 -15.73
CA SER A 429 -0.17 -17.85 -14.76
C SER A 429 -0.13 -18.58 -13.41
N LEU A 430 -0.92 -19.65 -13.21
CA LEU A 430 -0.89 -20.40 -11.96
C LEU A 430 0.45 -21.12 -11.77
N THR A 431 0.97 -21.10 -10.55
CA THR A 431 2.06 -22.00 -10.17
C THR A 431 1.59 -23.46 -10.17
N PRO A 432 2.49 -24.46 -10.23
CA PRO A 432 2.09 -25.87 -10.12
C PRO A 432 1.28 -26.17 -8.86
N GLN A 433 1.60 -25.52 -7.73
CA GLN A 433 0.88 -25.67 -6.48
C GLN A 433 -0.52 -25.05 -6.56
N GLN A 434 -0.65 -23.85 -7.10
CA GLN A 434 -1.96 -23.21 -7.31
C GLN A 434 -2.83 -23.99 -8.29
N GLN A 435 -2.23 -24.56 -9.34
CA GLN A 435 -2.93 -25.42 -10.29
C GLN A 435 -3.43 -26.70 -9.61
N ALA A 436 -2.64 -27.29 -8.70
CA ALA A 436 -3.07 -28.44 -7.92
C ALA A 436 -4.24 -28.09 -6.97
N VAL A 437 -4.18 -26.95 -6.28
CA VAL A 437 -5.28 -26.48 -5.42
C VAL A 437 -6.54 -26.18 -6.24
N TRP A 438 -6.39 -25.47 -7.37
CA TRP A 438 -7.51 -25.17 -8.27
C TRP A 438 -8.14 -26.45 -8.84
N ALA A 439 -7.32 -27.41 -9.30
CA ALA A 439 -7.81 -28.69 -9.79
C ALA A 439 -8.53 -29.48 -8.68
N ALA A 440 -8.01 -29.46 -7.45
CA ALA A 440 -8.66 -30.07 -6.30
C ALA A 440 -10.03 -29.42 -6.03
N GLN A 441 -10.11 -28.09 -5.98
CA GLN A 441 -11.35 -27.35 -5.76
C GLN A 441 -12.43 -27.61 -6.83
N ASN A 442 -12.02 -27.94 -8.05
CA ASN A 442 -12.94 -28.28 -9.15
C ASN A 442 -13.33 -29.77 -9.20
N GLN A 443 -12.85 -30.61 -8.28
CA GLN A 443 -13.30 -32.00 -8.19
C GLN A 443 -14.73 -32.06 -7.62
N PRO A 444 -15.62 -32.93 -8.15
CA PRO A 444 -16.99 -33.04 -7.69
C PRO A 444 -17.13 -33.27 -6.17
N GLU A 445 -16.23 -34.04 -5.57
CA GLU A 445 -16.20 -34.30 -4.13
C GLU A 445 -15.87 -33.07 -3.26
N ASN A 446 -15.24 -32.05 -3.84
CA ASN A 446 -14.92 -30.79 -3.17
C ASN A 446 -15.93 -29.69 -3.52
N SER A 447 -16.95 -30.01 -4.33
CA SER A 447 -18.08 -29.12 -4.57
C SER A 447 -19.09 -29.22 -3.42
N TRP A 448 -19.53 -28.07 -2.92
CA TRP A 448 -20.59 -28.02 -1.91
C TRP A 448 -21.91 -27.81 -2.62
N SER A 449 -22.81 -28.79 -2.57
CA SER A 449 -24.22 -28.59 -2.92
C SER A 449 -24.98 -28.22 -1.65
N VAL A 450 -25.56 -27.02 -1.58
CA VAL A 450 -26.48 -26.69 -0.48
C VAL A 450 -27.68 -27.62 -0.58
N HIS A 451 -27.95 -28.38 0.48
CA HIS A 451 -29.03 -29.35 0.49
C HIS A 451 -30.39 -28.61 0.39
N PRO A 452 -31.32 -28.99 -0.50
CA PRO A 452 -32.59 -28.28 -0.70
C PRO A 452 -33.42 -28.04 0.57
N LEU A 453 -33.26 -28.92 1.57
CA LEU A 453 -33.90 -28.76 2.90
C LEU A 453 -33.39 -27.56 3.71
N LEU A 454 -32.21 -27.00 3.42
CA LEU A 454 -31.66 -25.81 4.07
C LEU A 454 -32.05 -24.51 3.37
N ASP A 455 -32.31 -24.55 2.05
CA ASP A 455 -32.66 -23.38 1.21
C ASP A 455 -34.18 -23.09 1.19
N GLY A 456 -35.00 -23.95 1.80
CA GLY A 456 -36.46 -23.78 1.78
C GLY A 456 -37.10 -24.01 0.40
N CYS A 457 -36.31 -24.35 -0.63
CA CYS A 457 -36.82 -24.85 -1.89
C CYS A 457 -37.32 -26.29 -1.71
N ALA A 458 -38.63 -26.43 -1.47
CA ALA A 458 -39.28 -27.72 -1.68
C ALA A 458 -39.05 -28.13 -3.15
N PRO A 459 -38.61 -29.37 -3.44
CA PRO A 459 -38.55 -29.85 -4.80
C PRO A 459 -39.94 -29.69 -5.40
N ALA A 460 -40.03 -29.05 -6.58
CA ALA A 460 -41.28 -28.79 -7.27
C ALA A 460 -42.11 -30.07 -7.24
N ASP A 461 -43.22 -30.01 -6.52
CA ASP A 461 -44.06 -31.13 -6.20
C ASP A 461 -44.50 -31.76 -7.52
N GLY A 462 -44.01 -32.98 -7.76
CA GLY A 462 -44.21 -33.76 -8.97
C GLY A 462 -45.65 -34.24 -9.15
N LYS A 463 -46.62 -33.34 -9.00
CA LYS A 463 -48.02 -33.51 -9.39
C LYS A 463 -48.29 -32.72 -10.68
N GLY A 464 -47.48 -32.98 -11.69
CA GLY A 464 -47.90 -32.82 -13.08
C GLY A 464 -48.91 -33.92 -13.41
N GLY A 465 -50.19 -33.65 -13.14
CA GLY A 465 -51.29 -34.48 -13.60
C GLY A 465 -51.45 -34.38 -15.12
N LEU A 466 -51.27 -35.50 -15.81
CA LEU A 466 -51.83 -35.75 -17.13
C LEU A 466 -52.90 -36.84 -17.00
N ARG A 467 -54.14 -36.45 -17.29
CA ARG A 467 -55.39 -37.24 -17.39
C ARG A 467 -56.08 -37.66 -16.11
#